data_AF-A0A1V1V0L4-F1
#
_entry.id   AF-A0A1V1V0L4-F1
#
_cell.length_a   1.000
_cell.length_b   1.000
_cell.length_c   1.000
_cell.angle_alpha   90.00
_cell.angle_beta   90.00
_cell.angle_gamma   90.00
#
_symmetry.space_group_name_H-M   'P 1'
#
loop_
_entity.id
_entity.type
_entity.pdbx_description
1 polymer ?
#
loop_
_entity_poly.entity_id
_entity_poly.type
_entity_poly.pdbx_seq_one_letter_code
_entity_poly.pdbx_strand_id
1 'polypeptide(L)'
;MEPTFMSFLAIVLAVKILVTAVFMAIPFLTFPAKRLAERIGVTGGGGVFFRLYGVALTALLAGYGSAFPLLAKQEFPWGVVVMGIISNGGAAAILLGAGARRKTAPVALFLLAITAALIAAAINPAWAIGTL
;
A
#
# COMPACT_ATOMS: atom_id res chain seq x y z
N MET A 1 15.57 -9.36 -23.93
CA MET A 1 14.49 -9.71 -22.98
C MET A 1 13.63 -8.48 -22.84
N GLU A 2 12.35 -8.56 -23.21
CA GLU A 2 11.42 -7.47 -22.96
C GLU A 2 11.24 -7.29 -21.45
N PRO A 3 11.30 -6.06 -20.91
CA PRO A 3 11.02 -5.83 -19.50
C PRO A 3 9.57 -6.22 -19.23
N THR A 4 9.35 -7.29 -18.45
CA THR A 4 8.00 -7.75 -18.06
C THR A 4 7.43 -6.82 -16.99
N PHE A 5 7.04 -5.62 -17.40
CA PHE A 5 6.16 -4.73 -16.62
C PHE A 5 4.83 -5.39 -16.21
N MET A 6 4.54 -6.58 -16.75
CA MET A 6 3.33 -7.37 -16.50
C MET A 6 3.55 -8.59 -15.59
N SER A 7 4.60 -8.63 -14.77
CA SER A 7 4.67 -9.69 -13.73
C SER A 7 3.54 -9.50 -12.71
N PHE A 8 3.06 -10.61 -12.14
CA PHE A 8 1.98 -10.57 -11.13
C PHE A 8 2.32 -9.62 -9.99
N LEU A 9 3.56 -9.68 -9.48
CA LEU A 9 4.03 -8.81 -8.40
C LEU A 9 4.09 -7.34 -8.84
N ALA A 10 4.54 -7.04 -10.06
CA ALA A 10 4.54 -5.67 -10.59
C ALA A 10 3.14 -5.07 -10.62
N ILE A 11 2.14 -5.84 -11.06
CA ILE A 11 0.73 -5.41 -11.11
C ILE A 11 0.20 -5.15 -9.69
N VAL A 12 0.43 -6.08 -8.75
CA VAL A 12 0.01 -5.92 -7.34
C VAL A 12 0.60 -4.66 -6.73
N LEU A 13 1.89 -4.42 -6.92
CA LEU A 13 2.57 -3.23 -6.41
C LEU A 13 2.07 -1.94 -7.09
N ALA A 14 1.87 -1.95 -8.41
CA ALA A 14 1.35 -0.80 -9.15
C ALA A 14 -0.06 -0.41 -8.67
N VAL A 15 -0.97 -1.38 -8.55
CA VAL A 15 -2.33 -1.15 -8.01
C VAL A 15 -2.26 -0.58 -6.60
N LYS A 16 -1.45 -1.18 -5.73
CA LYS A 16 -1.26 -0.72 -4.35
C LYS A 16 -0.75 0.72 -4.29
N ILE A 17 0.26 1.05 -5.10
CA ILE A 17 0.85 2.38 -5.18
C ILE A 17 -0.20 3.39 -5.65
N LEU A 18 -0.87 3.13 -6.76
CA LEU A 18 -1.84 4.05 -7.36
C LEU A 18 -3.02 4.32 -6.42
N VAL A 19 -3.62 3.28 -5.87
CA VAL A 19 -4.75 3.41 -4.93
C VAL A 19 -4.31 4.17 -3.67
N THR A 20 -3.16 3.83 -3.09
CA THR A 20 -2.69 4.52 -1.88
C THR A 20 -2.30 5.98 -2.17
N ALA A 21 -1.70 6.26 -3.33
CA ALA A 21 -1.37 7.63 -3.73
C ALA A 21 -2.64 8.49 -3.86
N VAL A 22 -3.62 8.03 -4.64
CA VAL A 22 -4.83 8.78 -4.98
C VAL A 22 -5.76 8.94 -3.78
N PHE A 23 -5.97 7.89 -3.00
CA PHE A 23 -6.97 7.91 -1.93
C PHE A 23 -6.41 8.29 -0.56
N MET A 24 -5.08 8.22 -0.36
CA MET A 24 -4.45 8.50 0.93
C MET A 24 -3.36 9.57 0.83
N ALA A 25 -2.24 9.31 0.15
CA ALA A 25 -1.09 10.21 0.20
C ALA A 25 -1.40 11.63 -0.33
N ILE A 26 -1.98 11.72 -1.54
CA ILE A 26 -2.32 13.01 -2.15
C ILE A 26 -3.36 13.77 -1.31
N PRO A 27 -4.51 13.18 -0.89
CA PRO A 27 -5.46 13.87 -0.01
C PRO A 27 -4.81 14.36 1.28
N PHE A 28 -4.02 13.52 1.97
CA PHE A 28 -3.38 13.89 3.22
C PHE A 28 -2.30 14.97 3.06
N LEU A 29 -1.71 15.13 1.88
CA LEU A 29 -0.75 16.20 1.58
C LEU A 29 -1.38 17.49 1.08
N THR A 30 -2.50 17.42 0.36
CA THR A 30 -3.03 18.57 -0.40
C THR A 30 -4.38 19.07 0.09
N PHE A 31 -5.25 18.20 0.62
CA PHE A 31 -6.60 18.62 0.98
C PHE A 31 -6.60 19.48 2.25
N PRO A 32 -7.55 20.42 2.40
CA PRO A 32 -7.66 21.22 3.62
C PRO A 32 -7.84 20.34 4.86
N ALA A 33 -7.04 20.59 5.91
CA ALA A 33 -7.05 19.81 7.14
C ALA A 33 -8.44 19.71 7.78
N LYS A 34 -9.25 20.78 7.70
CA LYS A 34 -10.63 20.80 8.19
C LYS A 34 -11.50 19.74 7.49
N ARG A 35 -11.41 19.61 6.17
CA ARG A 35 -12.17 18.62 5.39
C ARG A 35 -11.73 17.19 5.70
N LEU A 36 -10.43 16.98 5.93
CA LEU A 36 -9.89 15.68 6.35
C LEU A 36 -10.39 15.31 7.75
N ALA A 37 -10.30 16.25 8.69
CA ALA A 37 -10.77 16.09 10.06
C ALA A 37 -12.26 15.71 10.13
N GLU A 38 -13.12 16.41 9.37
CA GLU A 38 -14.55 16.12 9.27
C GLU A 38 -14.82 14.71 8.71
N ARG A 39 -14.05 14.27 7.69
CA ARG A 39 -14.22 12.95 7.08
C ARG A 39 -13.70 11.80 7.95
N ILE A 40 -12.64 12.03 8.72
CA ILE A 40 -12.00 11.01 9.56
C ILE A 40 -12.60 11.01 10.99
N GLY A 41 -13.32 12.06 11.37
CA GLY A 41 -13.95 12.20 12.69
C GLY A 41 -12.98 12.62 13.80
N VAL A 42 -11.91 13.34 13.44
CA VAL A 42 -10.91 13.83 14.39
C VAL A 42 -11.20 15.29 14.74
N THR A 43 -11.30 15.62 16.03
CA THR A 43 -11.48 17.00 16.52
C THR A 43 -10.16 17.54 17.06
N GLY A 44 -9.77 18.74 16.62
CA GLY A 44 -8.59 19.48 17.10
C GLY A 44 -7.30 19.28 16.29
N GLY A 45 -6.64 20.39 15.91
CA GLY A 45 -5.19 20.49 15.63
C GLY A 45 -4.52 19.57 14.58
N GLY A 46 -5.25 18.73 13.85
CA GLY A 46 -4.69 17.63 13.06
C GLY A 46 -3.96 17.98 11.76
N GLY A 47 -3.87 19.27 11.40
CA GLY A 47 -3.32 19.68 10.10
C GLY A 47 -1.89 19.20 9.87
N VAL A 48 -1.00 19.44 10.84
CA VAL A 48 0.40 18.99 10.77
C VAL A 48 0.47 17.46 10.77
N PHE A 49 -0.32 16.78 11.59
CA PHE A 49 -0.36 15.32 11.62
C PHE A 49 -0.80 14.70 10.29
N PHE A 50 -1.79 15.28 9.61
CA PHE A 50 -2.18 14.82 8.28
C PHE A 50 -1.06 14.99 7.27
N ARG A 51 -0.32 16.11 7.31
CA ARG A 51 0.84 16.31 6.42
C ARG A 51 1.97 15.34 6.71
N LEU A 52 2.31 15.14 7.98
CA LEU A 52 3.33 14.17 8.39
C LEU A 52 2.96 12.74 7.97
N TYR A 53 1.70 12.35 8.16
CA TYR A 53 1.21 11.05 7.70
C TYR A 53 1.24 10.94 6.17
N GLY A 54 0.87 12.01 5.46
CA GLY A 54 1.01 12.10 4.01
C GLY A 54 2.45 11.89 3.53
N VAL A 55 3.43 12.53 4.18
CA VAL A 55 4.87 12.35 3.89
C VAL A 55 5.31 10.91 4.17
N ALA A 56 4.89 10.32 5.29
CA ALA A 56 5.18 8.93 5.62
C ALA A 56 4.62 7.96 4.57
N LEU A 57 3.39 8.20 4.09
CA LEU A 57 2.80 7.44 2.99
C LEU A 57 3.58 7.62 1.69
N THR A 58 4.01 8.83 1.35
CA THR A 58 4.83 9.07 0.15
C THR A 58 6.19 8.36 0.23
N ALA A 59 6.85 8.36 1.39
CA ALA A 59 8.07 7.59 1.59
C ALA A 59 7.83 6.08 1.43
N LEU A 60 6.71 5.57 1.95
CA LEU A 60 6.30 4.18 1.77
C LEU A 60 6.05 3.84 0.29
N LEU A 61 5.39 4.75 -0.46
CA LEU A 61 5.18 4.62 -1.90
C LEU A 61 6.49 4.60 -2.69
N ALA A 62 7.47 5.44 -2.31
CA ALA A 62 8.81 5.40 -2.87
C ALA A 62 9.51 4.07 -2.58
N GLY A 63 9.35 3.54 -1.36
CA GLY A 63 9.80 2.20 -0.98
C GLY A 63 9.22 1.11 -1.87
N TYR A 64 7.90 1.13 -2.13
CA TYR A 64 7.29 0.21 -3.09
C TYR A 64 7.80 0.42 -4.52
N GLY A 65 7.98 1.67 -4.95
CA GLY A 65 8.53 2.01 -6.26
C GLY A 65 9.95 1.50 -6.48
N SER A 66 10.74 1.36 -5.42
CA SER A 66 12.10 0.81 -5.49
C SER A 66 12.16 -0.68 -5.91
N ALA A 67 11.02 -1.40 -5.90
CA ALA A 67 10.95 -2.77 -6.39
C ALA A 67 11.05 -2.88 -7.91
N PHE A 68 10.58 -1.89 -8.69
CA PHE A 68 10.50 -2.03 -10.14
C PHE A 68 11.86 -2.27 -10.83
N PRO A 69 12.97 -1.60 -10.44
CA PRO A 69 14.29 -1.93 -10.95
C PRO A 69 14.74 -3.37 -10.66
N LEU A 70 14.36 -3.93 -9.50
CA LEU A 70 14.68 -5.32 -9.14
C LEU A 70 13.84 -6.29 -9.97
N LEU A 71 12.54 -6.02 -10.12
CA LEU A 71 11.64 -6.80 -10.97
C LEU A 71 12.08 -6.82 -12.43
N ALA A 72 12.58 -5.69 -12.95
CA ALA A 72 13.13 -5.61 -14.30
C ALA A 72 14.39 -6.47 -14.51
N LYS A 73 15.12 -6.77 -13.42
CA LYS A 73 16.27 -7.68 -13.40
C LYS A 73 15.88 -9.12 -13.06
N GLN A 74 14.58 -9.43 -12.97
CA GLN A 74 14.07 -10.73 -12.51
C GLN A 74 14.58 -11.10 -11.10
N GLU A 75 14.76 -10.10 -10.25
CA GLU A 75 15.11 -10.27 -8.85
C GLU A 75 13.87 -10.06 -7.96
N PHE A 76 13.61 -11.00 -7.06
CA PHE A 76 12.49 -10.89 -6.13
C PHE A 76 12.79 -9.87 -5.01
N PRO A 77 12.00 -8.79 -4.89
CA PRO A 77 12.28 -7.69 -3.96
C PRO A 77 11.79 -8.01 -2.54
N TRP A 78 12.46 -8.94 -1.85
CA TRP A 78 12.06 -9.43 -0.52
C TRP A 78 11.75 -8.32 0.48
N GLY A 79 12.62 -7.30 0.58
CA GLY A 79 12.42 -6.18 1.50
C GLY A 79 11.10 -5.44 1.26
N VAL A 80 10.75 -5.19 -0.01
CA VAL A 80 9.51 -4.51 -0.38
C VAL A 80 8.29 -5.40 -0.12
N VAL A 81 8.39 -6.71 -0.38
CA VAL A 81 7.29 -7.66 -0.13
C VAL A 81 7.01 -7.80 1.36
N VAL A 82 8.04 -7.95 2.19
CA VAL A 82 7.90 -8.01 3.66
C VAL A 82 7.33 -6.72 4.21
N MET A 83 7.86 -5.57 3.80
CA MET A 83 7.30 -4.26 4.14
C MET A 83 5.83 -4.14 3.73
N GLY A 84 5.48 -4.70 2.57
CA GLY A 84 4.12 -4.72 2.06
C GLY A 84 3.16 -5.57 2.90
N ILE A 85 3.59 -6.74 3.33
CA ILE A 85 2.83 -7.62 4.23
C ILE A 85 2.61 -6.94 5.57
N ILE A 86 3.66 -6.36 6.17
CA ILE A 86 3.56 -5.68 7.47
C ILE A 86 2.62 -4.48 7.38
N SER A 87 2.80 -3.61 6.37
CA SER A 87 2.02 -2.37 6.28
C SER A 87 0.55 -2.62 5.95
N ASN A 88 0.23 -3.50 4.99
CA ASN A 88 -1.18 -3.78 4.65
C ASN A 88 -1.83 -4.72 5.67
N GLY A 89 -1.14 -5.78 6.08
CA GLY A 89 -1.65 -6.76 7.04
C GLY A 89 -1.86 -6.16 8.42
N GLY A 90 -0.89 -5.36 8.89
CA GLY A 90 -1.02 -4.60 10.15
C GLY A 90 -2.17 -3.59 10.10
N ALA A 91 -2.30 -2.84 9.01
CA ALA A 91 -3.41 -1.90 8.85
C ALA A 91 -4.77 -2.62 8.80
N ALA A 92 -4.87 -3.75 8.09
CA ALA A 92 -6.08 -4.57 8.07
C ALA A 92 -6.43 -5.10 9.47
N ALA A 93 -5.44 -5.63 10.21
CA ALA A 93 -5.62 -6.13 11.56
C ALA A 93 -6.15 -5.04 12.51
N ILE A 94 -5.57 -3.83 12.44
CA ILE A 94 -6.04 -2.68 13.24
C ILE A 94 -7.47 -2.30 12.87
N LEU A 95 -7.81 -2.20 11.57
CA LEU A 95 -9.16 -1.84 11.12
C LEU A 95 -10.22 -2.86 11.54
N LEU A 96 -9.88 -4.15 11.51
CA LEU A 96 -10.77 -5.23 11.93
C LEU A 96 -10.91 -5.29 13.46
N GLY A 97 -9.81 -5.08 14.19
CA GLY A 97 -9.77 -5.04 15.65
C GLY A 97 -10.51 -3.85 16.26
N ALA A 98 -10.48 -2.69 15.60
CA ALA A 98 -11.18 -1.48 16.03
C ALA A 98 -12.72 -1.56 15.88
N GLY A 99 -13.28 -2.68 15.42
CA GLY A 99 -14.74 -2.92 15.39
C GLY A 99 -15.51 -2.10 14.33
N ALA A 100 -14.84 -1.34 13.48
CA ALA A 100 -15.45 -0.47 12.46
C ALA A 100 -16.02 -1.24 11.23
N ARG A 101 -16.43 -2.50 11.42
CA ARG A 101 -16.62 -3.52 10.36
C ARG A 101 -17.47 -3.06 9.17
N ARG A 102 -18.56 -2.32 9.37
CA ARG A 102 -19.43 -1.93 8.23
C ARG A 102 -18.89 -0.77 7.40
N LYS A 103 -18.23 0.22 8.01
CA LYS A 103 -17.72 1.40 7.29
C LYS A 103 -16.32 1.19 6.72
N THR A 104 -15.50 0.37 7.38
CA THR A 104 -14.11 0.11 6.97
C THR A 104 -13.92 -1.22 6.22
N ALA A 105 -14.98 -2.04 6.08
CA ALA A 105 -14.92 -3.33 5.38
C ALA A 105 -14.26 -3.24 3.99
N PRO A 106 -14.63 -2.30 3.10
CA PRO A 106 -14.01 -2.24 1.77
C PRO A 106 -12.50 -1.98 1.84
N VAL A 107 -12.08 -1.10 2.76
CA VAL A 107 -10.66 -0.77 2.96
C VAL A 107 -9.91 -1.96 3.55
N ALA A 108 -10.47 -2.59 4.58
CA ALA A 108 -9.88 -3.77 5.20
C ALA A 108 -9.77 -4.93 4.20
N LEU A 109 -10.78 -5.15 3.36
CA LEU A 109 -10.77 -6.18 2.32
C LEU A 109 -9.69 -5.89 1.26
N PHE A 110 -9.57 -4.63 0.82
CA PHE A 110 -8.51 -4.24 -0.11
C PHE A 110 -7.12 -4.51 0.48
N LEU A 111 -6.88 -4.11 1.73
CA LEU A 111 -5.61 -4.33 2.41
C LEU A 111 -5.31 -5.83 2.60
N LEU A 112 -6.32 -6.63 2.95
CA LEU A 112 -6.20 -8.09 3.04
C LEU A 112 -5.89 -8.71 1.68
N ALA A 113 -6.56 -8.27 0.61
CA ALA A 113 -6.33 -8.78 -0.74
C ALA A 113 -4.88 -8.51 -1.20
N ILE A 114 -4.36 -7.29 -0.97
CA ILE A 114 -2.95 -6.98 -1.24
C ILE A 114 -2.03 -7.84 -0.38
N THR A 115 -2.31 -7.99 0.92
CA THR A 115 -1.49 -8.82 1.82
C THR A 115 -1.44 -10.27 1.37
N ALA A 116 -2.59 -10.85 1.00
CA ALA A 116 -2.69 -12.21 0.50
C ALA A 116 -1.94 -12.39 -0.83
N ALA A 117 -2.04 -11.42 -1.75
CA ALA A 117 -1.30 -11.43 -3.00
C ALA A 117 0.22 -11.38 -2.78
N LEU A 118 0.69 -10.57 -1.82
CA LEU A 118 2.10 -10.49 -1.47
C LEU A 118 2.61 -11.76 -0.79
N ILE A 119 1.81 -12.40 0.07
CA ILE A 119 2.15 -13.71 0.65
C ILE A 119 2.22 -14.77 -0.44
N ALA A 120 1.25 -14.82 -1.37
CA ALA A 120 1.28 -15.73 -2.50
C ALA A 120 2.54 -15.53 -3.36
N ALA A 121 2.92 -14.27 -3.61
CA ALA A 121 4.14 -13.93 -4.31
C ALA A 121 5.40 -14.40 -3.56
N ALA A 122 5.43 -14.27 -2.24
CA ALA A 122 6.54 -14.75 -1.41
C ALA A 122 6.65 -16.28 -1.37
N ILE A 123 5.52 -17.00 -1.44
CA ILE A 123 5.49 -18.47 -1.49
C ILE A 123 6.02 -18.99 -2.83
N ASN A 124 5.72 -18.31 -3.94
CA ASN A 124 6.24 -18.66 -5.26
C ASN A 124 6.88 -17.44 -5.97
N PRO A 125 8.13 -17.09 -5.61
CA PRO A 125 8.83 -15.92 -6.15
C PRO A 125 9.00 -15.96 -7.66
N ALA A 126 9.36 -17.13 -8.22
CA ALA A 126 9.63 -17.30 -9.65
C ALA A 126 8.39 -17.02 -10.51
N TRP A 127 7.24 -17.58 -10.12
CA TRP A 127 5.96 -17.26 -10.75
C TRP A 127 5.63 -15.77 -10.65
N ALA A 128 5.80 -15.20 -9.46
CA ALA A 128 5.37 -13.84 -9.17
C ALA A 128 6.11 -12.77 -9.99
N ILE A 129 7.38 -13.03 -10.32
CA ILE A 129 8.21 -12.13 -11.15
C ILE A 129 8.22 -12.51 -12.64
N GLY A 130 7.53 -13.59 -13.03
CA GLY A 130 7.36 -14.01 -14.42
C GLY A 130 8.56 -14.74 -15.02
N THR A 131 9.23 -15.58 -14.23
CA THR A 131 10.38 -16.42 -14.68
C THR A 131 10.01 -17.90 -14.83
N LEU A 132 8.73 -18.23 -15.04
CA LEU A 132 8.24 -19.58 -15.34
C LEU A 132 7.85 -19.72 -16.81
#